data_AF-A0A448S1G9-F1
#
_entry.id   AF-A0A448S1G9-F1
#
_cell.length_a   1.000
_cell.length_b   1.000
_cell.length_c   1.000
_cell.angle_alpha   90.00
_cell.angle_beta   90.00
_cell.angle_gamma   90.00
#
_symmetry.space_group_name_H-M   'P 1'
#
loop_
_entity.id
_entity.type
_entity.pdbx_description
1 polymer ?
#
loop_
_entity_poly.entity_id
_entity_poly.type
_entity_poly.pdbx_seq_one_letter_code
_entity_poly.pdbx_strand_id
1 'polypeptide(L)'
;MKKIMTAGMLGMAFLLSGCSSEPSESDITKAIQESYDESNKQREELIGELAKEESNKISLVSARKISCSKSGDTKYNCEVEMETKMPLVGISKTISTLQFIKDSGKWRLILG
;
A
#
# COMPACT_ATOMS: atom_id res chain seq x y z
N MET A 1 -58.96 14.00 -21.40
CA MET A 1 -57.75 14.50 -22.08
C MET A 1 -56.61 14.51 -21.06
N LYS A 2 -55.55 13.73 -21.34
CA LYS A 2 -54.51 13.29 -20.39
C LYS A 2 -53.55 14.44 -20.03
N LYS A 3 -53.31 14.62 -18.73
CA LYS A 3 -52.33 15.55 -18.16
C LYS A 3 -50.93 15.08 -18.56
N ILE A 4 -50.17 15.95 -19.20
CA ILE A 4 -48.80 15.69 -19.64
C ILE A 4 -47.89 15.90 -18.42
N MET A 5 -47.50 14.80 -17.77
CA MET A 5 -46.48 14.83 -16.73
C MET A 5 -45.10 14.83 -17.42
N THR A 6 -44.49 16.01 -17.47
CA THR A 6 -43.09 16.17 -17.88
C THR A 6 -42.21 15.68 -16.73
N ALA A 7 -41.80 14.41 -16.77
CA ALA A 7 -40.81 13.86 -15.86
C ALA A 7 -39.43 14.45 -16.19
N GLY A 8 -38.94 15.34 -15.33
CA GLY A 8 -37.59 15.88 -15.40
C GLY A 8 -36.57 14.76 -15.22
N MET A 9 -35.85 14.45 -16.28
CA MET A 9 -34.69 13.56 -16.25
C MET A 9 -33.53 14.33 -15.63
N LEU A 10 -33.41 14.29 -14.30
CA LEU A 10 -32.18 14.66 -13.60
C LEU A 10 -31.10 13.63 -13.98
N GLY A 11 -30.38 13.93 -15.06
CA GLY A 11 -29.11 13.29 -15.36
C GLY A 11 -28.10 13.70 -14.29
N MET A 12 -27.97 12.89 -13.25
CA MET A 12 -26.90 13.02 -12.27
C MET A 12 -25.60 12.64 -12.99
N ALA A 13 -24.95 13.62 -13.63
CA ALA A 13 -23.56 13.51 -14.00
C ALA A 13 -22.74 13.49 -12.71
N PHE A 14 -22.60 12.30 -12.11
CA PHE A 14 -21.47 12.03 -11.24
C PHE A 14 -20.24 12.17 -12.11
N LEU A 15 -19.67 13.37 -12.11
CA LEU A 15 -18.32 13.61 -12.56
C LEU A 15 -17.46 12.59 -11.82
N LEU A 16 -16.92 11.63 -12.56
CA LEU A 16 -15.87 10.74 -12.09
C LEU A 16 -14.68 11.65 -11.77
N SER A 17 -14.64 12.24 -10.57
CA SER A 17 -13.37 12.44 -9.92
C SER A 17 -12.80 11.03 -9.80
N GLY A 18 -11.87 10.70 -10.71
CA GLY A 18 -10.88 9.69 -10.47
C GLY A 18 -10.03 10.14 -9.27
N CYS A 19 -10.66 10.30 -8.10
CA CYS A 19 -9.98 10.27 -6.83
C CYS A 19 -9.37 8.88 -6.82
N SER A 20 -8.08 8.77 -7.13
CA SER A 20 -7.32 7.63 -6.65
C SER A 20 -7.55 7.63 -5.16
N SER A 21 -8.47 6.79 -4.67
CA SER A 21 -8.67 6.58 -3.25
C SER A 21 -7.31 6.26 -2.67
N GLU A 22 -6.99 6.80 -1.50
CA GLU A 22 -5.80 6.41 -0.73
C GLU A 22 -5.68 4.87 -0.65
N PRO A 23 -4.46 4.33 -0.45
CA PRO A 23 -4.30 2.90 -0.29
C PRO A 23 -5.11 2.40 0.91
N SER A 24 -5.78 1.26 0.72
CA SER A 24 -6.40 0.53 1.83
C SER A 24 -5.32 -0.12 2.70
N GLU A 25 -5.70 -0.61 3.88
CA GLU A 25 -4.77 -1.39 4.71
C GLU A 25 -4.26 -2.66 4.00
N SER A 26 -5.12 -3.33 3.22
CA SER A 26 -4.70 -4.49 2.42
C SER A 26 -3.70 -4.10 1.33
N ASP A 27 -3.88 -2.92 0.71
CA ASP A 27 -2.92 -2.40 -0.27
C ASP A 27 -1.57 -2.08 0.38
N ILE A 28 -1.58 -1.48 1.57
CA ILE A 28 -0.37 -1.18 2.36
C ILE A 28 0.36 -2.48 2.71
N THR A 29 -0.33 -3.47 3.25
CA THR A 29 0.25 -4.77 3.62
C THR A 29 0.88 -5.45 2.41
N LYS A 30 0.20 -5.47 1.26
CA LYS A 30 0.74 -6.06 0.03
C LYS A 30 1.96 -5.30 -0.46
N ALA A 31 1.91 -3.97 -0.52
CA ALA A 31 3.02 -3.15 -0.99
C ALA A 31 4.27 -3.27 -0.12
N ILE A 32 4.10 -3.39 1.21
CA ILE A 32 5.23 -3.62 2.14
C ILE A 32 5.78 -5.05 1.94
N GLN A 33 4.91 -6.06 1.83
CA GLN A 33 5.35 -7.44 1.60
C GLN A 33 6.12 -7.57 0.29
N GLU A 34 5.62 -6.99 -0.80
CA GLU A 34 6.31 -6.97 -2.10
C GLU A 34 7.70 -6.32 -1.97
N SER A 35 7.81 -5.21 -1.23
CA SER A 35 9.10 -4.55 -0.98
C SER A 35 10.08 -5.41 -0.17
N TYR A 36 9.60 -6.16 0.83
CA TYR A 36 10.42 -7.11 1.58
C TYR A 36 10.81 -8.32 0.74
N ASP A 37 9.92 -8.84 -0.10
CA ASP A 37 10.21 -9.95 -1.00
C ASP A 37 11.26 -9.56 -2.04
N GLU A 38 11.16 -8.37 -2.62
CA GLU A 38 12.19 -7.81 -3.51
C GLU A 38 13.53 -7.67 -2.79
N SER A 39 13.53 -7.15 -1.56
CA SER A 39 14.75 -6.99 -0.75
C SER A 39 15.37 -8.35 -0.38
N ASN A 40 14.55 -9.34 -0.01
CA ASN A 40 15.02 -10.69 0.28
C ASN A 40 15.60 -11.35 -0.98
N LYS A 41 14.95 -11.20 -2.14
CA LYS A 41 15.47 -11.71 -3.42
C LYS A 41 16.81 -11.08 -3.79
N GLN A 42 16.95 -9.76 -3.63
CA GLN A 42 18.24 -9.09 -3.85
C GLN A 42 19.34 -9.65 -2.94
N ARG A 43 19.01 -9.97 -1.68
CA ARG A 43 19.96 -10.61 -0.75
C ARG A 43 20.30 -12.04 -1.17
N GLU A 44 19.34 -12.81 -1.65
CA GLU A 44 19.60 -14.14 -2.24
C GLU A 44 20.59 -14.06 -3.41
N GLU A 45 20.50 -13.01 -4.24
CA GLU A 45 21.45 -12.77 -5.33
C GLU A 45 22.86 -12.36 -4.84
N LEU A 46 22.96 -11.64 -3.72
CA LEU A 46 24.23 -11.12 -3.18
C LEU A 46 24.98 -12.11 -2.28
N ILE A 47 24.29 -12.81 -1.39
CA ILE A 47 24.89 -13.67 -0.36
C ILE A 47 24.46 -15.14 -0.47
N GLY A 48 23.71 -15.50 -1.51
CA GLY A 48 23.41 -16.87 -1.88
C GLY A 48 22.53 -17.61 -0.87
N GLU A 49 22.84 -18.90 -0.68
CA GLU A 49 22.01 -19.84 0.10
C GLU A 49 21.72 -19.36 1.53
N LEU A 50 22.66 -18.63 2.15
CA LEU A 50 22.47 -18.07 3.49
C LEU A 50 21.24 -17.15 3.58
N ALA A 51 20.90 -16.39 2.53
CA ALA A 51 19.73 -15.50 2.54
C ALA A 51 18.40 -16.24 2.31
N LYS A 52 18.43 -17.49 1.81
CA LYS A 52 17.21 -18.27 1.56
C LYS A 52 16.60 -18.83 2.84
N GLU A 53 17.42 -19.03 3.87
CA GLU A 53 16.98 -19.47 5.18
C GLU A 53 15.92 -18.52 5.74
N GLU A 54 14.78 -19.06 6.17
CA GLU A 54 13.64 -18.25 6.66
C GLU A 54 14.01 -17.40 7.88
N SER A 55 14.92 -17.88 8.73
CA SER A 55 15.46 -17.13 9.86
C SER A 55 16.29 -15.90 9.45
N ASN A 56 16.76 -15.88 8.20
CA ASN A 56 17.54 -14.82 7.62
C ASN A 56 16.72 -13.88 6.73
N LYS A 57 15.42 -14.10 6.56
CA LYS A 57 14.52 -13.22 5.81
C LYS A 57 13.93 -12.13 6.71
N ILE A 58 13.74 -10.95 6.14
CA ILE A 58 12.89 -9.92 6.74
C ILE A 58 11.44 -10.29 6.39
N SER A 59 10.54 -10.31 7.35
CA SER A 59 9.12 -10.59 7.11
C SER A 59 8.20 -9.63 7.85
N LEU A 60 7.09 -9.29 7.20
CA LEU A 60 6.04 -8.49 7.78
C LEU A 60 5.14 -9.39 8.64
N VAL A 61 4.97 -9.05 9.91
CA VAL A 61 4.04 -9.72 10.83
C VAL A 61 2.67 -9.05 10.76
N SER A 62 2.64 -7.72 10.82
CA SER A 62 1.41 -6.93 10.64
C SER A 62 1.71 -5.53 10.14
N ALA A 63 0.73 -4.93 9.45
CA ALA A 63 0.73 -3.52 9.09
C ALA A 63 -0.68 -2.96 9.32
N ARG A 64 -0.75 -1.88 10.10
CA ARG A 64 -1.99 -1.17 10.41
C ARG A 64 -1.89 0.26 9.93
N LYS A 65 -2.87 0.69 9.13
CA LYS A 65 -2.96 2.06 8.65
C LYS A 65 -3.41 2.96 9.81
N ILE A 66 -2.63 4.00 10.12
CA ILE A 66 -3.02 5.05 11.09
C ILE A 66 -3.64 6.23 10.37
N SER A 67 -2.91 6.79 9.39
CA SER A 67 -3.36 7.95 8.62
C SER A 67 -2.72 7.94 7.23
N CYS A 68 -3.32 8.61 6.26
CA CYS A 68 -2.65 8.93 4.99
C CYS A 68 -2.98 10.36 4.56
N SER A 69 -2.01 10.99 3.90
CA SER A 69 -2.16 12.30 3.27
C SER A 69 -1.70 12.23 1.83
N LYS A 70 -2.43 12.87 0.92
CA LYS A 70 -2.08 12.93 -0.49
C LYS A 70 -0.83 13.80 -0.67
N SER A 71 0.21 13.26 -1.30
CA SER A 71 1.49 13.94 -1.57
C SER A 71 1.76 14.13 -3.08
N GLY A 72 0.86 13.65 -3.93
CA GLY A 72 0.87 13.83 -5.39
C GLY A 72 -0.35 13.14 -6.01
N ASP A 73 -0.53 13.21 -7.34
CA ASP A 73 -1.73 12.68 -8.01
C ASP A 73 -2.01 11.22 -7.69
N THR A 74 -0.97 10.40 -7.68
CA THR A 74 -0.99 8.97 -7.35
C THR A 74 -0.14 8.63 -6.12
N LYS A 75 0.26 9.64 -5.34
CA LYS A 75 1.20 9.48 -4.21
C LYS A 75 0.56 9.83 -2.88
N TYR A 76 0.83 9.00 -1.87
CA TYR A 76 0.34 9.18 -0.50
C TYR A 76 1.46 8.96 0.51
N ASN A 77 1.55 9.82 1.51
CA ASN A 77 2.36 9.59 2.69
C ASN A 77 1.44 9.02 3.78
N CYS A 78 1.69 7.78 4.19
CA CYS A 78 0.87 7.07 5.16
C CYS A 78 1.67 6.78 6.43
N GLU A 79 1.09 7.11 7.57
CA GLU A 79 1.57 6.66 8.87
C GLU A 79 1.07 5.23 9.08
N VAL A 80 1.99 4.30 9.25
CA VAL A 80 1.72 2.87 9.36
C VAL A 80 2.39 2.34 10.62
N GLU A 81 1.62 1.69 11.48
CA GLU A 81 2.15 0.85 12.53
C GLU A 81 2.48 -0.52 11.94
N MET A 82 3.72 -0.95 12.04
CA MET A 82 4.18 -2.23 11.52
C MET A 82 4.85 -3.05 12.61
N GLU A 83 4.60 -4.35 12.56
CA GLU A 83 5.40 -5.36 13.25
C GLU A 83 6.19 -6.13 12.21
N THR A 84 7.51 -6.10 12.32
CA THR A 84 8.44 -6.73 11.37
C THR A 84 9.33 -7.69 12.12
N LYS A 85 9.48 -8.91 11.60
CA LYS A 85 10.47 -9.87 12.06
C LYS A 85 11.76 -9.66 11.26
N MET A 86 12.80 -9.21 11.94
CA MET A 86 14.13 -8.99 11.37
C MET A 86 15.07 -10.13 11.77
N PRO A 87 16.00 -10.53 10.87
CA PRO A 87 17.09 -11.43 11.23
C PRO A 87 17.90 -10.88 12.40
N LEU A 88 18.31 -11.76 13.32
CA LEU A 88 19.10 -11.45 14.53
C LEU A 88 18.40 -10.61 15.61
N VAL A 89 17.54 -9.65 15.23
CA VAL A 89 16.89 -8.71 16.15
C VAL A 89 15.52 -9.22 16.64
N GLY A 90 14.84 -10.07 15.86
CA GLY A 90 13.52 -10.59 16.22
C GLY A 90 12.38 -9.65 15.79
N ILE A 91 11.27 -9.68 16.53
CA ILE A 91 10.09 -8.86 16.23
C ILE A 91 10.33 -7.43 16.72
N SER A 92 10.13 -6.46 15.84
CA SER A 92 10.15 -5.04 16.13
C SER A 92 8.82 -4.40 15.76
N LYS A 93 8.29 -3.54 16.64
CA LYS A 93 7.07 -2.78 16.42
C LYS A 93 7.40 -1.29 16.29
N THR A 94 7.01 -0.67 15.17
CA THR A 94 7.33 0.73 14.88
C THR A 94 6.17 1.44 14.20
N ILE A 95 6.10 2.76 14.37
CA ILE A 95 5.24 3.63 13.56
C ILE A 95 6.16 4.40 12.61
N SER A 96 5.92 4.26 11.31
CA SER A 96 6.72 4.91 10.27
C SER A 96 5.83 5.64 9.27
N THR A 97 6.30 6.79 8.77
CA THR A 97 5.69 7.44 7.61
C THR A 97 6.29 6.86 6.34
N LEU A 98 5.47 6.16 5.56
CA LEU A 98 5.86 5.50 4.33
C LEU A 98 5.18 6.17 3.13
N GLN A 99 5.89 6.31 2.01
CA GLN A 99 5.31 6.85 0.78
C GLN A 99 4.86 5.72 -0.15
N PHE A 100 3.61 5.78 -0.59
CA PHE A 100 3.03 4.82 -1.53
C PHE A 100 2.69 5.51 -2.84
N ILE A 101 2.95 4.84 -3.96
CA ILE A 101 2.54 5.27 -5.29
C ILE A 101 1.62 4.25 -5.94
N LYS A 102 0.54 4.71 -6.57
CA LYS A 102 -0.30 3.89 -7.42
C LYS A 102 0.27 3.87 -8.83
N ASP A 103 0.69 2.69 -9.28
CA ASP A 103 1.17 2.43 -10.63
C ASP A 103 0.40 1.25 -11.23
N SER A 104 -0.20 1.45 -12.41
CA SER A 104 -0.89 0.40 -13.16
C SER A 104 -1.94 -0.36 -12.32
N GLY A 105 -2.63 0.35 -11.43
CA GLY A 105 -3.65 -0.21 -10.54
C GLY A 105 -3.13 -0.86 -9.26
N LYS A 106 -1.81 -0.97 -9.07
CA LYS A 106 -1.16 -1.52 -7.87
C LYS A 106 -0.50 -0.44 -7.04
N TRP A 107 -0.46 -0.64 -5.72
CA TRP A 107 0.28 0.22 -4.81
C TRP A 107 1.68 -0.32 -4.60
N ARG A 108 2.67 0.55 -4.65
CA ARG A 108 4.06 0.22 -4.34
C ARG A 108 4.60 1.14 -3.26
N LEU A 109 5.41 0.58 -2.38
CA LEU A 109 6.19 1.34 -1.42
C LEU A 109 7.36 2.01 -2.15
N ILE A 110 7.54 3.30 -1.93
CA ILE A 110 8.75 4.02 -2.32
C ILE A 110 9.63 4.08 -1.08
N LEU A 111 10.72 3.31 -1.09
CA LEU A 111 11.80 3.51 -0.13
C LEU A 111 12.53 4.79 -0.55
N GLY A 112 12.53 5.78 0.34
CA GLY A 112 13.25 7.05 0.17
C GLY A 112 14.73 6.92 0.48
#